data_AF-A5ZT74-F1
#
_entry.id   AF-A5ZT74-F1
#
_cell.length_a   1.000
_cell.length_b   1.000
_cell.length_c   1.000
_cell.angle_alpha   90.00
_cell.angle_beta   90.00
_cell.angle_gamma   90.00
#
_symmetry.space_group_name_H-M   'P 1'
#
loop_
_entity.id
_entity.type
_entity.pdbx_description
1 polymer ?
#
loop_
_entity_poly.entity_id
_entity_poly.type
_entity_poly.pdbx_seq_one_letter_code
_entity_poly.pdbx_strand_id
1 'polypeptide(L)'
;MKDKELRKLIGSRVKQRRLELNLTQPYVAEKMGVTASTILRYENGSIDNTKKMVLEGLSEALHVSVEWLKGETDEYETDITDKRELQIRDAMGDILEQLPLALTKEEDAFSKDLLLLMLKQYGLFLDSFQFACKNFKGNDGQTDIAKTIGFESNDEYNEIMFLREITPTINAFNEMADVVRLYSKKPKTAEQRLANLLSEVLYEDSESV
;
A
#
# COMPACT_ATOMS: atom_id res chain seq x y z
N MET A 1 38.70 -0.24 18.28
CA MET A 1 37.71 -0.60 19.33
C MET A 1 36.38 0.13 19.11
N LYS A 2 36.38 1.46 18.92
CA LYS A 2 35.16 2.25 18.62
C LYS A 2 34.38 1.74 17.39
N ASP A 3 35.06 1.41 16.29
CA ASP A 3 34.38 0.91 15.08
C ASP A 3 33.69 -0.44 15.26
N LYS A 4 34.21 -1.31 16.13
CA LYS A 4 33.61 -2.63 16.36
C LYS A 4 32.30 -2.53 17.15
N GLU A 5 32.25 -1.63 18.12
CA GLU A 5 31.04 -1.39 18.91
C GLU A 5 29.99 -0.63 18.09
N LEU A 6 30.40 0.34 17.27
CA LEU A 6 29.49 1.00 16.32
C LEU A 6 28.86 0.01 15.33
N ARG A 7 29.66 -0.91 14.77
CA ARG A 7 29.14 -1.96 13.86
C ARG A 7 28.12 -2.86 14.52
N LYS A 8 28.34 -3.25 15.79
CA LYS A 8 27.38 -4.04 16.56
C LYS A 8 26.11 -3.24 16.87
N LEU A 9 26.23 -1.96 17.21
CA LEU A 9 25.08 -1.09 17.49
C LEU A 9 24.18 -0.97 16.26
N ILE A 10 24.76 -0.62 15.11
CA ILE A 10 24.05 -0.57 13.83
C ILE A 10 23.37 -1.92 13.57
N GLY A 11 24.12 -3.02 13.69
CA GLY A 11 23.60 -4.36 13.49
C GLY A 11 22.42 -4.72 14.40
N SER A 12 22.48 -4.34 15.68
CA SER A 12 21.37 -4.55 16.62
C SER A 12 20.14 -3.73 16.28
N ARG A 13 20.29 -2.46 15.87
CA ARG A 13 19.18 -1.58 15.48
C ARG A 13 18.51 -2.05 14.19
N VAL A 14 19.30 -2.46 13.19
CA VAL A 14 18.80 -3.13 11.96
C VAL A 14 17.97 -4.36 12.33
N LYS A 15 18.52 -5.25 13.16
CA LYS A 15 17.84 -6.49 13.56
C LYS A 15 16.55 -6.20 14.34
N GLN A 16 16.59 -5.24 15.26
CA GLN A 16 15.44 -4.80 16.03
C GLN A 16 14.32 -4.33 15.11
N ARG A 17 14.59 -3.33 14.25
CA ARG A 17 13.59 -2.77 13.34
C ARG A 17 13.02 -3.82 12.38
N ARG A 18 13.88 -4.70 11.85
CA ARG A 18 13.45 -5.81 10.98
C ARG A 18 12.45 -6.72 11.70
N LEU A 19 12.69 -7.05 12.96
CA LEU A 19 11.78 -7.89 13.75
C LEU A 19 10.50 -7.14 14.14
N GLU A 20 10.58 -5.85 14.47
CA GLU A 20 9.40 -4.99 14.72
C GLU A 20 8.47 -4.98 13.50
N LEU A 21 9.03 -4.93 12.29
CA LEU A 21 8.28 -5.00 11.03
C LEU A 21 7.94 -6.43 10.58
N ASN A 22 8.21 -7.47 11.38
CA ASN A 22 7.99 -8.87 11.03
C ASN A 22 8.61 -9.29 9.66
N LEU A 23 9.78 -8.73 9.36
CA LEU A 23 10.52 -8.97 8.12
C LEU A 23 11.54 -10.09 8.26
N THR A 24 11.80 -10.77 7.15
CA THR A 24 12.82 -11.81 7.06
C THR A 24 14.13 -11.20 6.54
N GLN A 25 15.27 -11.83 6.85
CA GLN A 25 16.56 -11.38 6.31
C GLN A 25 16.60 -11.36 4.76
N PRO A 26 16.00 -12.34 4.05
CA PRO A 26 15.86 -12.28 2.60
C PRO A 26 15.15 -11.04 2.06
N TYR A 27 14.10 -10.55 2.74
CA TYR A 27 13.39 -9.35 2.30
C TYR A 27 14.29 -8.11 2.28
N VAL A 28 15.01 -7.88 3.38
CA VAL A 28 15.97 -6.76 3.48
C VAL A 28 17.11 -6.95 2.49
N ALA A 29 17.53 -8.19 2.25
CA ALA A 29 18.59 -8.50 1.30
C ALA A 29 18.20 -8.16 -0.14
N GLU A 30 16.96 -8.48 -0.53
CA GLU A 30 16.39 -8.14 -1.85
C GLU A 30 16.38 -6.63 -2.07
N LYS A 31 15.84 -5.86 -1.13
CA LYS A 31 15.82 -4.38 -1.21
C LYS A 31 17.22 -3.76 -1.22
N MET A 32 18.19 -4.40 -0.57
CA MET A 32 19.58 -3.98 -0.57
C MET A 32 20.41 -4.47 -1.76
N GLY A 33 19.88 -5.35 -2.62
CA GLY A 33 20.65 -5.97 -3.70
C GLY A 33 21.80 -6.86 -3.21
N VAL A 34 21.68 -7.48 -2.04
CA VAL A 34 22.71 -8.36 -1.45
C VAL A 34 22.15 -9.74 -1.11
N THR A 35 22.99 -10.65 -0.61
CA THR A 35 22.54 -11.96 -0.12
C THR A 35 21.99 -11.88 1.30
N ALA A 36 21.06 -12.79 1.66
CA ALA A 36 20.57 -12.91 3.05
C ALA A 36 21.70 -13.14 4.07
N SER A 37 22.75 -13.87 3.68
CA SER A 37 23.95 -14.06 4.51
C SER A 37 24.71 -12.76 4.77
N THR A 38 24.66 -11.80 3.83
CA THR A 38 25.27 -10.47 4.01
C THR A 38 24.49 -9.66 5.04
N ILE A 39 23.16 -9.69 5.01
CA ILE A 39 22.30 -9.05 6.03
C ILE A 39 22.57 -9.64 7.42
N LEU A 40 22.63 -10.96 7.56
CA LEU A 40 22.99 -11.61 8.83
C LEU A 40 24.35 -11.12 9.34
N ARG A 41 25.32 -10.94 8.44
CA ARG A 41 26.66 -10.46 8.80
C ARG A 41 26.67 -8.98 9.20
N TYR A 42 25.84 -8.14 8.57
CA TYR A 42 25.60 -6.75 8.98
C TYR A 42 24.93 -6.67 10.35
N GLU A 43 23.90 -7.49 10.61
CA GLU A 43 23.21 -7.56 11.91
C GLU A 43 24.14 -7.98 13.05
N ASN A 44 25.06 -8.90 12.76
CA ASN A 44 26.04 -9.36 13.75
C ASN A 44 27.25 -8.40 13.90
N GLY A 45 27.33 -7.32 13.09
CA GLY A 45 28.49 -6.42 13.06
C GLY A 45 29.79 -7.10 12.61
N SER A 46 29.70 -8.24 11.92
CA SER A 46 30.84 -9.08 11.50
C SER A 46 31.51 -8.60 10.21
N ILE A 47 30.82 -7.74 9.46
CA ILE A 47 31.35 -7.01 8.32
C ILE A 47 31.05 -5.52 8.49
N ASP A 48 31.68 -4.70 7.66
CA ASP A 48 31.60 -3.25 7.75
C ASP A 48 30.23 -2.74 7.27
N ASN A 49 29.41 -2.26 8.20
CA ASN A 49 28.09 -1.65 7.95
C ASN A 49 28.09 -0.13 8.18
N THR A 50 29.24 0.50 8.39
CA THR A 50 29.36 1.96 8.63
C THR A 50 29.52 2.75 7.34
N LYS A 51 29.69 2.07 6.20
CA LYS A 51 29.84 2.72 4.89
C LYS A 51 28.56 3.43 4.51
N LYS A 52 28.69 4.64 3.96
CA LYS A 52 27.58 5.50 3.52
C LYS A 52 26.54 4.73 2.69
N MET A 53 26.96 4.06 1.62
CA MET A 53 26.05 3.29 0.76
C MET A 53 25.29 2.17 1.48
N VAL A 54 25.93 1.51 2.46
CA VAL A 54 25.28 0.43 3.22
C VAL A 54 24.27 1.01 4.21
N LEU A 55 24.63 2.11 4.87
CA LEU A 55 23.72 2.81 5.79
C LEU A 55 22.51 3.39 5.06
N GLU A 56 22.71 4.02 3.90
CA GLU A 56 21.63 4.56 3.07
C GLU A 56 20.68 3.43 2.63
N GLY A 57 21.21 2.32 2.11
CA GLY A 57 20.33 1.23 1.68
C GLY A 57 19.66 0.47 2.85
N LEU A 58 20.29 0.39 4.04
CA LEU A 58 19.63 -0.14 5.23
C LEU A 58 18.55 0.81 5.77
N SER A 59 18.81 2.12 5.71
CA SER A 59 17.91 3.19 6.09
C SER A 59 16.66 3.19 5.22
N GLU A 60 16.85 3.06 3.90
CA GLU A 60 15.79 2.93 2.91
C GLU A 60 14.99 1.63 3.08
N ALA A 61 15.66 0.48 3.15
CA ALA A 61 14.98 -0.82 3.28
C ALA A 61 14.18 -1.00 4.58
N LEU A 62 14.52 -0.26 5.64
CA LEU A 62 13.84 -0.33 6.94
C LEU A 62 13.03 0.93 7.28
N HIS A 63 13.04 1.93 6.38
CA HIS A 63 12.40 3.24 6.54
C HIS A 63 12.70 3.88 7.90
N VAL A 64 14.00 3.97 8.22
CA VAL A 64 14.54 4.63 9.42
C VAL A 64 15.64 5.60 9.04
N SER A 65 15.97 6.57 9.89
CA SER A 65 17.06 7.49 9.61
C SER A 65 18.45 6.86 9.79
N VAL A 66 19.44 7.36 9.05
CA VAL A 66 20.83 6.90 9.17
C VAL A 66 21.41 7.27 10.54
N GLU A 67 21.02 8.42 11.07
CA GLU A 67 21.36 8.94 12.40
C GLU A 67 20.90 7.96 13.49
N TRP A 68 19.69 7.41 13.34
CA TRP A 68 19.21 6.38 14.23
C TRP A 68 19.99 5.08 14.06
N LEU A 69 20.30 4.63 12.84
CA LEU A 69 21.11 3.42 12.68
C LEU A 69 22.48 3.53 13.40
N LYS A 70 23.09 4.71 13.39
CA LYS A 70 24.38 4.97 14.05
C LYS A 70 24.31 5.17 15.56
N GLY A 71 23.12 5.38 16.14
CA GLY A 71 23.01 5.75 17.55
C GLY A 71 23.27 7.22 17.85
N GLU A 72 23.15 8.09 16.84
CA GLU A 72 23.26 9.55 17.02
C GLU A 72 21.95 10.15 17.58
N THR A 73 20.82 9.46 17.38
CA THR A 73 19.51 9.70 18.02
C THR A 73 18.95 8.39 18.56
N ASP A 74 18.24 8.42 19.68
CA ASP A 74 17.51 7.25 20.21
C ASP A 74 16.07 7.16 19.66
N GLU A 75 15.56 8.28 19.15
CA GLU A 75 14.24 8.37 18.54
C GLU A 75 14.37 8.25 17.03
N TYR A 76 13.53 7.39 16.44
CA TYR A 76 13.27 7.40 15.01
C TYR A 76 11.78 7.65 14.83
N GLU A 77 11.43 8.74 14.14
CA GLU A 77 10.07 8.95 13.67
C GLU A 77 9.91 8.14 12.40
N THR A 78 8.98 7.19 12.42
CA THR A 78 8.59 6.43 11.23
C THR A 78 7.08 6.47 11.17
N ASP A 79 6.57 6.79 9.99
CA ASP A 79 5.14 6.67 9.72
C ASP A 79 4.75 5.20 9.50
N ILE A 80 5.72 4.29 9.35
CA ILE A 80 5.46 2.87 9.07
C ILE A 80 5.23 2.10 10.35
N THR A 81 3.97 1.76 10.57
CA THR A 81 3.48 1.10 11.78
C THR A 81 3.42 -0.42 11.66
N ASP A 82 3.29 -0.95 10.44
CA ASP A 82 3.20 -2.39 10.22
C ASP A 82 3.79 -2.86 8.88
N LYS A 83 3.99 -4.19 8.77
CA LYS A 83 4.58 -4.84 7.59
C LYS A 83 3.83 -4.56 6.29
N ARG A 84 2.49 -4.53 6.33
CA ARG A 84 1.66 -4.32 5.15
C ARG A 84 1.82 -2.90 4.64
N GLU A 85 1.88 -1.92 5.53
CA GLU A 85 2.15 -0.53 5.17
C GLU A 85 3.50 -0.40 4.45
N LEU A 86 4.55 -1.06 4.95
CA LEU A 86 5.84 -1.12 4.28
C LEU A 86 5.73 -1.71 2.87
N GLN A 87 5.10 -2.88 2.74
CA GLN A 87 4.96 -3.56 1.45
C GLN A 87 4.15 -2.74 0.44
N ILE A 88 3.16 -1.98 0.90
CA ILE A 88 2.39 -1.05 0.05
C ILE A 88 3.28 0.09 -0.43
N ARG A 89 4.04 0.74 0.46
CA ARG A 89 4.96 1.82 0.07
C ARG A 89 6.02 1.35 -0.91
N ASP A 90 6.63 0.21 -0.63
CA ASP A 90 7.64 -0.39 -1.50
C ASP A 90 7.05 -0.71 -2.88
N ALA A 91 5.86 -1.34 -2.94
CA ALA A 91 5.20 -1.62 -4.21
C ALA A 91 4.84 -0.35 -5.01
N MET A 92 4.40 0.71 -4.32
CA MET A 92 4.14 2.00 -4.96
C MET A 92 5.43 2.64 -5.47
N GLY A 93 6.51 2.60 -4.70
CA GLY A 93 7.83 3.07 -5.13
C GLY A 93 8.33 2.33 -6.37
N ASP A 94 8.29 0.99 -6.34
CA ASP A 94 8.72 0.14 -7.46
C ASP A 94 7.91 0.42 -8.75
N ILE A 95 6.62 0.79 -8.63
CA ILE A 95 5.77 1.21 -9.76
C ILE A 95 6.21 2.59 -10.28
N LEU A 96 6.43 3.56 -9.39
CA LEU A 96 6.79 4.93 -9.75
C LEU A 96 8.16 5.00 -10.44
N GLU A 97 9.12 4.18 -10.02
CA GLU A 97 10.44 4.09 -10.67
C GLU A 97 10.37 3.61 -12.12
N GLN A 98 9.33 2.85 -12.49
CA GLN A 98 9.11 2.38 -13.86
C GLN A 98 8.47 3.45 -14.75
N LEU A 99 8.05 4.59 -14.21
CA LEU A 99 7.40 5.65 -14.99
C LEU A 99 8.43 6.69 -15.49
N PRO A 100 8.40 7.06 -16.79
CA PRO A 100 7.50 6.58 -17.83
C PRO A 100 7.89 5.19 -18.35
N LEU A 101 6.88 4.39 -18.71
CA LEU A 101 7.11 3.06 -19.24
C LEU A 101 7.78 3.16 -20.62
N ALA A 102 8.61 2.17 -20.97
CA ALA A 102 9.20 2.05 -22.31
C ALA A 102 8.17 1.57 -23.35
N LEU A 103 7.06 2.31 -23.48
CA LEU A 103 5.90 2.04 -24.33
C LEU A 103 5.67 3.18 -25.34
N THR A 104 4.69 3.00 -26.24
CA THR A 104 4.18 4.13 -27.02
C THR A 104 3.51 5.16 -26.11
N LYS A 105 3.35 6.40 -26.59
CA LYS A 105 2.74 7.48 -25.79
C LYS A 105 1.31 7.14 -25.38
N GLU A 106 0.56 6.51 -26.28
CA GLU A 106 -0.83 6.11 -26.08
C GLU A 106 -0.93 4.97 -25.05
N GLU A 107 -0.06 3.97 -25.14
CA GLU A 107 -0.01 2.86 -24.17
C GLU A 107 0.44 3.32 -22.77
N ASP A 108 1.43 4.20 -22.70
CA ASP A 108 1.88 4.80 -21.43
C ASP A 108 0.78 5.65 -20.78
N ALA A 109 0.05 6.44 -21.58
CA ALA A 109 -1.11 7.21 -21.10
C ALA A 109 -2.22 6.29 -20.56
N PHE A 110 -2.60 5.26 -21.33
CA PHE A 110 -3.60 4.29 -20.88
C PHE A 110 -3.20 3.60 -19.56
N SER A 111 -1.93 3.20 -19.43
CA SER A 111 -1.43 2.57 -18.19
C SER A 111 -1.50 3.51 -16.99
N LYS A 112 -1.15 4.79 -17.17
CA LYS A 112 -1.21 5.81 -16.11
C LYS A 112 -2.64 6.11 -15.70
N ASP A 113 -3.53 6.27 -16.67
CA ASP A 113 -4.95 6.51 -16.46
C ASP A 113 -5.60 5.33 -15.71
N LEU A 114 -5.22 4.10 -16.06
CA LEU A 114 -5.72 2.91 -15.38
C LEU A 114 -5.24 2.84 -13.92
N LEU A 115 -3.95 3.08 -13.68
CA LEU A 115 -3.41 3.13 -12.31
C LEU A 115 -4.10 4.22 -11.48
N LEU A 116 -4.29 5.40 -12.05
CA LEU A 116 -4.99 6.50 -11.39
C LEU A 116 -6.42 6.11 -11.01
N LEU A 117 -7.16 5.48 -11.92
CA LEU A 117 -8.53 5.02 -11.66
C LEU A 117 -8.56 3.99 -10.52
N MET A 118 -7.64 3.02 -10.53
CA MET A 118 -7.56 2.00 -9.46
C MET A 118 -7.33 2.64 -8.09
N LEU A 119 -6.40 3.61 -8.00
CA LEU A 119 -6.09 4.30 -6.74
C LEU A 119 -7.28 5.12 -6.24
N LYS A 120 -7.97 5.83 -7.14
CA LYS A 120 -9.15 6.62 -6.78
C LYS A 120 -10.32 5.75 -6.32
N GLN A 121 -10.60 4.66 -7.04
CA GLN A 121 -11.64 3.70 -6.66
C GLN A 121 -11.33 3.01 -5.33
N TYR A 122 -10.05 2.73 -5.04
CA TYR A 122 -9.64 2.23 -3.74
C TYR A 122 -9.90 3.25 -2.62
N GLY A 123 -9.68 4.54 -2.88
CA GLY A 123 -10.05 5.63 -1.95
C GLY A 123 -11.54 5.62 -1.62
N LEU A 124 -12.40 5.64 -2.63
CA LEU A 124 -13.86 5.59 -2.45
C LEU A 124 -14.30 4.32 -1.68
N PHE A 125 -13.68 3.18 -2.00
CA PHE A 125 -13.91 1.94 -1.26
C PHE A 125 -13.58 2.09 0.22
N LEU A 126 -12.47 2.73 0.59
CA LEU A 126 -12.10 2.91 1.99
C LEU A 126 -13.16 3.69 2.76
N ASP A 127 -13.71 4.74 2.16
CA ASP A 127 -14.76 5.56 2.79
C ASP A 127 -16.04 4.74 2.99
N SER A 128 -16.53 4.07 1.93
CA SER A 128 -17.70 3.18 2.00
C SER A 128 -17.49 2.03 2.98
N PHE A 129 -16.31 1.42 2.98
CA PHE A 129 -15.99 0.29 3.85
C PHE A 129 -15.90 0.70 5.31
N GLN A 130 -15.28 1.84 5.61
CA GLN A 130 -15.23 2.38 6.96
C GLN A 130 -16.62 2.73 7.46
N PHE A 131 -17.45 3.37 6.61
CA PHE A 131 -18.83 3.67 6.93
C PHE A 131 -19.62 2.38 7.21
N ALA A 132 -19.52 1.38 6.35
CA ALA A 132 -20.21 0.10 6.52
C ALA A 132 -19.78 -0.63 7.80
N CYS A 133 -18.47 -0.64 8.10
CA CYS A 133 -17.95 -1.25 9.33
C CYS A 133 -18.45 -0.53 10.59
N LYS A 134 -18.49 0.80 10.59
CA LYS A 134 -18.95 1.58 11.77
C LYS A 134 -20.44 1.42 12.01
N ASN A 135 -21.25 1.31 10.95
CA ASN A 135 -22.70 1.38 11.05
C ASN A 135 -23.40 0.02 11.07
N PHE A 136 -22.87 -0.99 10.39
CA PHE A 136 -23.58 -2.26 10.18
C PHE A 136 -22.86 -3.48 10.73
N LYS A 137 -21.53 -3.47 10.85
CA LYS A 137 -20.79 -4.66 11.29
C LYS A 137 -20.94 -4.89 12.81
N GLY A 138 -21.77 -5.87 13.19
CA GLY A 138 -21.98 -6.26 14.59
C GLY A 138 -22.77 -5.23 15.40
N ASN A 139 -23.66 -4.48 14.75
CA ASN A 139 -24.46 -3.45 15.41
C ASN A 139 -25.86 -3.98 15.75
N ASP A 140 -26.20 -4.05 17.04
CA ASP A 140 -27.48 -4.55 17.54
C ASP A 140 -28.59 -3.48 17.60
N GLY A 141 -28.23 -2.21 17.40
CA GLY A 141 -29.08 -1.04 17.64
C GLY A 141 -30.16 -0.74 16.60
N GLN A 142 -30.24 -1.51 15.50
CA GLN A 142 -31.16 -1.24 14.38
C GLN A 142 -32.32 -2.23 14.29
N THR A 143 -32.55 -3.02 15.35
CA THR A 143 -33.55 -4.10 15.37
C THR A 143 -34.97 -3.61 15.05
N ASP A 144 -35.35 -2.41 15.47
CA ASP A 144 -36.69 -1.86 15.19
C ASP A 144 -36.83 -1.39 13.74
N ILE A 145 -35.75 -0.88 13.14
CA ILE A 145 -35.70 -0.48 11.73
C ILE A 145 -35.76 -1.72 10.84
N ALA A 146 -34.98 -2.75 11.17
CA ALA A 146 -34.97 -4.03 10.45
C ALA A 146 -36.36 -4.66 10.40
N LYS A 147 -37.06 -4.72 11.54
CA LYS A 147 -38.44 -5.23 11.63
C LYS A 147 -39.43 -4.37 10.85
N THR A 148 -39.28 -3.04 10.89
CA THR A 148 -40.17 -2.11 10.17
C THR A 148 -40.04 -2.23 8.65
N ILE A 149 -38.84 -2.51 8.16
CA ILE A 149 -38.55 -2.67 6.73
C ILE A 149 -38.83 -4.11 6.23
N GLY A 150 -39.09 -5.05 7.15
CA GLY A 150 -39.52 -6.41 6.84
C GLY A 150 -38.39 -7.45 6.78
N PHE A 151 -37.23 -7.17 7.37
CA PHE A 151 -36.15 -8.15 7.50
C PHE A 151 -36.44 -9.13 8.63
N GLU A 152 -36.01 -10.39 8.45
CA GLU A 152 -36.26 -11.47 9.41
C GLU A 152 -35.35 -11.34 10.65
N SER A 153 -34.18 -10.71 10.48
CA SER A 153 -33.24 -10.45 11.56
C SER A 153 -32.47 -9.14 11.37
N ASN A 154 -31.93 -8.63 12.48
CA ASN A 154 -31.03 -7.48 12.46
C ASN A 154 -29.70 -7.82 11.75
N ASP A 155 -29.26 -9.08 11.81
CA ASP A 155 -28.06 -9.55 11.11
C ASP A 155 -28.23 -9.51 9.59
N GLU A 156 -29.38 -9.97 9.08
CA GLU A 156 -29.72 -9.91 7.65
C GLU A 156 -29.77 -8.46 7.15
N TYR A 157 -30.43 -7.57 7.90
CA TYR A 157 -30.47 -6.15 7.59
C TYR A 157 -29.06 -5.54 7.53
N ASN A 158 -28.23 -5.83 8.53
CA ASN A 158 -26.85 -5.33 8.61
C ASN A 158 -26.00 -5.82 7.44
N GLU A 159 -26.11 -7.10 7.07
CA GLU A 159 -25.40 -7.67 5.92
C GLU A 159 -25.81 -6.98 4.62
N ILE A 160 -27.12 -6.81 4.38
CA ILE A 160 -27.62 -6.18 3.15
C ILE A 160 -27.20 -4.71 3.06
N MET A 161 -27.29 -3.97 4.16
CA MET A 161 -26.85 -2.58 4.18
C MET A 161 -25.34 -2.48 3.98
N PHE A 162 -24.55 -3.35 4.62
CA PHE A 162 -23.10 -3.42 4.39
C PHE A 162 -22.79 -3.68 2.91
N LEU A 163 -23.45 -4.67 2.29
CA LEU A 163 -23.28 -5.01 0.88
C LEU A 163 -23.68 -3.85 -0.03
N ARG A 164 -24.76 -3.14 0.30
CA ARG A 164 -25.20 -1.96 -0.45
C ARG A 164 -24.12 -0.89 -0.50
N GLU A 165 -23.46 -0.62 0.62
CA GLU A 165 -22.39 0.40 0.68
C GLU A 165 -21.15 0.01 -0.14
N ILE A 166 -20.82 -1.28 -0.24
CA ILE A 166 -19.64 -1.74 -1.01
C ILE A 166 -19.96 -2.06 -2.49
N THR A 167 -21.24 -2.15 -2.86
CA THR A 167 -21.68 -2.50 -4.23
C THR A 167 -21.10 -1.57 -5.30
N PRO A 168 -21.05 -0.23 -5.11
CA PRO A 168 -20.43 0.67 -6.08
C PRO A 168 -18.98 0.28 -6.42
N THR A 169 -18.16 -0.07 -5.42
CA THR A 169 -16.78 -0.53 -5.64
C THR A 169 -16.72 -1.80 -6.48
N ILE A 170 -17.59 -2.78 -6.19
CA ILE A 170 -17.63 -4.05 -6.93
C ILE A 170 -17.93 -3.78 -8.41
N ASN A 171 -18.88 -2.88 -8.69
CA ASN A 171 -19.23 -2.50 -10.05
C ASN A 171 -18.04 -1.80 -10.75
N ALA A 172 -17.39 -0.85 -10.09
CA ALA A 172 -16.22 -0.17 -10.64
C ALA A 172 -15.07 -1.14 -10.97
N PHE A 173 -14.85 -2.16 -10.13
CA PHE A 173 -13.82 -3.18 -10.38
C PHE A 173 -14.16 -4.04 -11.61
N ASN A 174 -15.45 -4.38 -11.80
CA ASN A 174 -15.89 -5.10 -12.99
C ASN A 174 -15.72 -4.25 -14.26
N GLU A 175 -16.03 -2.96 -14.20
CA GLU A 175 -15.86 -2.04 -15.32
C GLU A 175 -14.39 -1.86 -15.69
N MET A 176 -13.49 -1.72 -14.70
CA MET A 176 -12.04 -1.70 -14.94
C MET A 176 -11.56 -3.01 -15.57
N ALA A 177 -12.03 -4.16 -15.11
CA ALA A 177 -11.68 -5.45 -15.70
C ALA A 177 -12.11 -5.53 -17.17
N ASP A 178 -13.29 -5.00 -17.50
CA ASP A 178 -13.79 -4.96 -18.87
C ASP A 178 -13.02 -3.99 -19.77
N VAL A 179 -12.58 -2.84 -19.24
CA VAL A 179 -11.69 -1.91 -19.94
C VAL A 179 -10.38 -2.59 -20.31
N VAL A 180 -9.74 -3.28 -19.36
CA VAL A 180 -8.48 -4.02 -19.59
C VAL A 180 -8.65 -5.10 -20.66
N ARG A 181 -9.73 -5.89 -20.59
CA ARG A 181 -10.04 -6.91 -21.61
C ARG A 181 -10.26 -6.28 -22.98
N LEU A 182 -10.99 -5.17 -23.04
CA LEU A 182 -11.36 -4.49 -24.27
C LEU A 182 -10.14 -3.92 -25.01
N TYR A 183 -9.13 -3.45 -24.27
CA TYR A 183 -7.93 -2.83 -24.85
C TYR A 183 -7.28 -3.72 -25.93
N SER A 184 -7.19 -5.03 -25.69
CA SER A 184 -6.62 -6.01 -26.64
C SER A 184 -7.32 -6.08 -28.00
N LYS A 185 -8.61 -5.75 -28.07
CA LYS A 185 -9.44 -5.86 -29.29
C LYS A 185 -9.79 -4.50 -29.89
N LYS A 186 -10.00 -3.50 -29.04
CA LYS A 186 -10.49 -2.16 -29.40
C LYS A 186 -9.84 -1.09 -28.49
N PRO A 187 -8.55 -0.79 -28.68
CA PRO A 187 -7.78 0.09 -27.79
C PRO A 187 -8.41 1.48 -27.65
N LYS A 188 -8.75 2.14 -28.77
CA LYS A 188 -9.43 3.46 -28.76
C LYS A 188 -10.76 3.47 -27.99
N THR A 189 -11.51 2.37 -28.05
CA THR A 189 -12.78 2.27 -27.30
C THR A 189 -12.52 2.04 -25.81
N ALA A 190 -11.47 1.28 -25.46
CA ALA A 190 -11.05 1.10 -24.08
C ALA A 190 -10.53 2.40 -23.47
N GLU A 191 -9.70 3.16 -24.19
CA GLU A 191 -9.22 4.49 -23.81
C GLU A 191 -10.39 5.45 -23.54
N GLN A 192 -11.37 5.54 -24.45
CA GLN A 192 -12.53 6.41 -24.25
C GLN A 192 -13.35 5.99 -23.03
N ARG A 193 -13.55 4.69 -22.80
CA ARG A 193 -14.27 4.19 -21.62
C ARG A 193 -13.51 4.51 -20.33
N LEU A 194 -12.19 4.30 -20.32
CA LEU A 194 -11.34 4.62 -19.19
C LEU A 194 -11.39 6.11 -18.85
N ALA A 195 -11.32 6.98 -19.85
CA ALA A 195 -11.43 8.42 -19.69
C ALA A 195 -12.79 8.83 -19.10
N ASN A 196 -13.89 8.19 -19.53
CA ASN A 196 -15.22 8.46 -18.97
C ASN A 196 -15.29 8.06 -17.49
N LEU A 197 -14.83 6.86 -17.13
CA LEU A 197 -14.81 6.39 -15.74
C LEU A 197 -13.94 7.28 -14.84
N LEU A 198 -12.77 7.70 -15.33
CA LEU A 198 -11.93 8.66 -14.62
C LEU A 198 -12.65 9.98 -14.41
N SER A 199 -13.36 10.50 -15.43
CA SER A 199 -14.07 11.75 -15.30
C SER A 199 -15.16 11.67 -14.22
N GLU A 200 -15.93 10.59 -14.18
CA GLU A 200 -16.99 10.37 -13.17
C GLU A 200 -16.41 10.46 -11.75
N VAL A 201 -15.28 9.79 -11.50
CA VAL A 201 -14.64 9.78 -10.19
C VAL A 201 -13.97 11.13 -9.84
N LEU A 202 -13.46 11.86 -10.83
CA LEU A 202 -12.81 13.16 -10.61
C LEU A 202 -13.81 14.31 -10.44
N TYR A 203 -15.02 14.21 -10.99
CA TYR A 203 -16.08 15.21 -10.77
C TYR A 203 -16.64 15.13 -9.33
N GLU A 204 -16.71 13.93 -8.74
CA GLU A 204 -17.14 13.75 -7.33
C GLU A 204 -16.20 14.46 -6.32
N ASP A 205 -14.90 14.55 -6.62
CA ASP A 205 -13.92 15.31 -5.83
C ASP A 205 -14.16 16.84 -5.87
N SER A 206 -14.92 17.35 -6.86
CA SER A 206 -15.13 18.79 -7.05
C SER A 206 -16.38 19.35 -6.38
N GLU A 207 -17.37 18.49 -6.05
CA GLU A 207 -18.56 18.88 -5.29
C GLU A 207 -18.38 18.75 -3.77
N SER A 208 -17.26 18.19 -3.32
CA SER A 208 -16.95 17.94 -1.90
C SER A 208 -16.07 19.01 -1.22
N VAL A 209 -15.89 20.19 -1.86
CA VAL A 209 -15.15 21.36 -1.34
C VAL A 209 -16.07 22.50 -0.93
#